data_AF-A0A8I0SPW5-F1
#
_entry.id   AF-A0A8I0SPW5-F1
#
_cell.length_a   1.000
_cell.length_b   1.000
_cell.length_c   1.000
_cell.angle_alpha   90.00
_cell.angle_beta   90.00
_cell.angle_gamma   90.00
#
_symmetry.space_group_name_H-M   'P 1'
#
loop_
_entity.id
_entity.type
_entity.pdbx_description
1 polymer ?
#
loop_
_entity_poly.entity_id
_entity_poly.type
_entity_poly.pdbx_seq_one_letter_code
_entity_poly.pdbx_strand_id
1 'polypeptide(L)'
;MSENCLDEGDWKIDLFAKTAAHVPTGLIIRFAPAMDGSGAMTVDLVNPEQLEGVADDVLVDLPLAAWQVYAECSERALGQEGDQ
;
A
#
# COMPACT_ATOMS: atom_id res chain seq x y z
N MET A 1 4.18 -12.37 18.02
CA MET A 1 4.63 -11.20 17.22
C MET A 1 3.88 -11.33 15.92
N SER A 2 2.87 -10.50 15.71
CA SER A 2 1.88 -10.69 14.65
C SER A 2 2.54 -10.52 13.29
N GLU A 3 2.41 -11.56 12.47
CA GLU A 3 2.88 -11.59 11.09
C GLU A 3 2.08 -10.54 10.30
N ASN A 4 2.73 -9.42 9.97
CA ASN A 4 2.25 -8.52 8.93
C ASN A 4 2.04 -9.35 7.63
N CYS A 5 1.10 -8.99 6.76
CA CYS A 5 0.95 -9.62 5.44
C CYS A 5 2.17 -9.25 4.57
N LEU A 6 3.28 -9.99 4.70
CA LEU A 6 4.61 -9.38 4.53
C LEU A 6 5.23 -9.40 3.13
N ASP A 7 4.72 -10.15 2.16
CA ASP A 7 5.35 -10.22 0.83
C ASP A 7 4.37 -10.81 -0.21
N GLU A 8 3.75 -9.97 -1.05
CA GLU A 8 3.02 -10.41 -2.24
C GLU A 8 3.84 -10.09 -3.48
N GLY A 9 4.79 -10.96 -3.79
CA GLY A 9 5.62 -10.91 -5.01
C GLY A 9 6.49 -9.67 -5.07
N ASP A 10 5.97 -8.61 -5.69
CA ASP A 10 6.65 -7.32 -5.88
C ASP A 10 6.33 -6.29 -4.77
N TRP A 11 5.47 -6.63 -3.81
CA TRP A 11 4.98 -5.70 -2.78
C TRP A 11 5.26 -6.16 -1.36
N LYS A 12 5.73 -5.22 -0.52
CA LYS A 12 5.78 -5.35 0.93
C LYS A 12 4.72 -4.46 1.56
N ILE A 13 3.80 -5.07 2.32
CA ILE A 13 2.66 -4.38 2.91
C ILE A 13 2.82 -4.29 4.43
N ASP A 14 2.64 -3.09 4.98
CA ASP A 14 2.50 -2.86 6.41
C ASP A 14 1.09 -2.30 6.67
N LEU A 15 0.22 -3.18 7.17
CA LEU A 15 -1.18 -2.84 7.44
C LEU A 15 -1.31 -1.85 8.61
N PHE A 16 -0.39 -1.90 9.58
CA PHE A 16 -0.42 -1.04 10.77
C PHE A 16 0.03 0.39 10.45
N ALA A 17 1.11 0.52 9.69
CA ALA A 17 1.60 1.80 9.19
C ALA A 17 0.79 2.31 7.98
N LYS A 18 -0.10 1.48 7.42
CA LYS A 18 -0.91 1.75 6.22
C LYS A 18 -0.04 2.09 5.01
N THR A 19 0.97 1.28 4.76
CA THR A 19 1.92 1.50 3.67
C THR A 19 2.09 0.28 2.80
N ALA A 20 2.31 0.50 1.51
CA ALA A 20 2.74 -0.49 0.53
C ALA A 20 4.05 -0.05 -0.10
N ALA A 21 5.05 -0.93 -0.13
CA ALA A 21 6.34 -0.67 -0.76
C ALA A 21 6.54 -1.58 -1.96
N HIS A 22 6.81 -0.99 -3.13
CA HIS A 22 7.09 -1.73 -4.36
C HIS A 22 8.57 -2.10 -4.40
N VAL A 23 8.88 -3.38 -4.18
CA VAL A 23 10.23 -3.92 -4.00
C VAL A 23 11.17 -3.58 -5.17
N PRO A 24 10.76 -3.70 -6.45
CA PRO A 24 11.65 -3.39 -7.59
C PRO A 24 12.09 -1.94 -7.66
N THR A 25 11.20 -1.01 -7.28
CA THR A 25 11.46 0.44 -7.38
C THR A 25 11.87 1.09 -6.07
N GLY A 26 11.68 0.42 -4.93
CA GLY A 26 11.88 1.01 -3.60
C GLY A 26 10.81 2.04 -3.19
N LEU A 27 9.87 2.37 -4.08
CA LEU A 27 8.78 3.29 -3.82
C LEU A 27 7.96 2.86 -2.60
N ILE A 28 7.73 3.79 -1.68
CA ILE A 28 6.80 3.59 -0.56
C ILE A 28 5.57 4.47 -0.78
N ILE A 29 4.40 3.84 -0.72
CA ILE A 29 3.10 4.48 -0.81
C ILE A 29 2.43 4.41 0.55
N ARG A 30 1.93 5.54 1.04
CA ARG A 30 1.16 5.63 2.29
C ARG A 30 -0.31 5.90 1.98
N PHE A 31 -1.18 5.15 2.63
CA PHE A 31 -2.63 5.31 2.57
C PHE A 31 -3.12 6.01 3.83
N ALA A 32 -3.77 7.16 3.66
CA ALA A 32 -4.38 7.89 4.76
C ALA A 32 -5.87 8.15 4.46
N PRO A 33 -6.76 8.05 5.45
CA PRO A 33 -8.14 8.48 5.26
C PRO A 33 -8.19 10.00 5.02
N ALA A 34 -9.02 10.43 4.08
CA ALA A 34 -9.29 11.83 3.86
C ALA A 34 -9.95 12.44 5.11
N MET A 35 -9.42 13.58 5.56
CA MET A 35 -9.90 14.26 6.77
C MET A 35 -11.20 15.05 6.56
N ASP A 36 -11.75 15.03 5.35
CA ASP A 36 -12.98 15.73 4.98
C ASP A 36 -14.26 14.92 5.31
N GLY A 37 -14.12 13.72 5.88
CA GLY A 37 -15.24 12.86 6.25
C GLY A 37 -15.95 12.21 5.05
N SER A 38 -15.39 12.32 3.85
CA SER A 38 -15.93 11.70 2.62
C SER A 38 -15.81 10.18 2.61
N GLY A 39 -14.96 9.62 3.48
CA GLY A 39 -14.55 8.22 3.42
C GLY A 39 -13.54 7.92 2.30
N ALA A 40 -13.10 8.95 1.56
CA ALA A 40 -12.02 8.80 0.58
C ALA A 40 -10.69 8.45 1.28
N MET A 41 -9.76 7.86 0.54
CA MET A 41 -8.36 7.75 0.96
C MET A 41 -7.48 8.62 0.09
N THR A 42 -6.52 9.28 0.74
CA THR A 42 -5.40 9.94 0.08
C THR A 42 -4.22 8.99 -0.01
N VAL A 43 -3.50 9.11 -1.10
CA VAL A 43 -2.29 8.33 -1.37
C VAL A 43 -1.13 9.30 -1.41
N ASP A 44 -0.17 9.11 -0.52
CA ASP A 44 1.05 9.90 -0.44
C ASP A 44 2.26 9.06 -0.85
N LEU A 45 3.05 9.57 -1.79
CA LEU A 45 4.33 8.98 -2.17
C LEU A 45 5.38 9.39 -1.14
N VAL A 46 5.90 8.41 -0.41
CA VAL A 46 6.97 8.61 0.56
C VAL A 46 8.30 8.41 -0.16
N ASN A 47 9.15 9.44 -0.13
CA ASN A 47 10.45 9.55 -0.82
C ASN A 47 10.35 9.73 -2.35
N PRO A 48 9.79 10.85 -2.83
CA PRO A 48 9.73 11.16 -4.26
C PRO A 48 11.12 11.26 -4.91
N GLU A 49 12.19 11.43 -4.14
CA GLU A 49 13.57 11.41 -4.63
C GLU A 49 14.01 10.06 -5.21
N GLN A 50 13.36 8.95 -4.82
CA GLN A 50 13.62 7.63 -5.39
C GLN A 50 12.84 7.37 -6.70
N LEU A 51 12.08 8.36 -7.16
CA LEU A 51 11.35 8.31 -8.44
C LEU A 51 12.23 8.64 -9.64
N GLU A 52 13.46 9.09 -9.43
CA GLU A 52 14.36 9.48 -10.52
C GLU A 52 14.65 8.27 -11.43
N GLY A 53 14.20 8.34 -12.67
CA GLY A 53 14.37 7.27 -13.66
C GLY A 53 13.24 6.24 -13.71
N VAL A 54 12.19 6.38 -12.89
CA VAL A 54 10.96 5.60 -13.02
C VAL A 54 10.10 6.20 -14.14
N ALA A 55 9.59 5.35 -15.03
CA ALA A 55 8.78 5.81 -16.16
C ALA A 55 7.41 6.35 -15.71
N ASP A 56 6.92 7.39 -16.38
CA ASP A 56 5.65 8.06 -16.04
C ASP A 56 4.44 7.11 -16.04
N ASP A 57 4.42 6.14 -16.97
CA ASP A 57 3.37 5.12 -17.03
C ASP A 57 3.34 4.27 -15.76
N VAL A 58 4.51 3.90 -15.23
CA VAL A 58 4.63 3.16 -13.98
C VAL A 58 4.16 4.00 -12.79
N LEU A 59 4.45 5.31 -12.77
CA LEU A 59 4.02 6.21 -11.68
C LEU A 59 2.51 6.43 -11.62
N VAL A 60 1.84 6.36 -12.76
CA VAL A 60 0.38 6.48 -12.83
C VAL A 60 -0.31 5.21 -12.32
N ASP A 61 0.24 4.03 -12.63
CA ASP A 61 -0.38 2.75 -12.28
C ASP A 61 -0.02 2.24 -10.87
N LEU A 62 1.18 2.56 -10.36
CA LEU A 62 1.67 2.08 -9.05
C LEU A 62 0.73 2.38 -7.87
N PRO A 63 0.14 3.59 -7.74
CA PRO A 63 -0.80 3.90 -6.66
C PRO A 63 -2.03 3.00 -6.66
N LEU A 64 -2.58 2.69 -7.84
CA LEU A 64 -3.76 1.84 -7.98
C LEU A 64 -3.42 0.38 -7.66
N ALA A 65 -2.29 -0.12 -8.17
CA ALA A 65 -1.82 -1.46 -7.86
C ALA A 65 -1.55 -1.63 -6.36
N ALA A 66 -0.88 -0.66 -5.74
CA ALA A 66 -0.63 -0.65 -4.30
C ALA A 66 -1.93 -0.69 -3.48
N TRP A 67 -2.95 0.06 -3.91
CA TRP A 67 -4.26 0.07 -3.26
C TRP A 67 -4.95 -1.29 -3.32
N GLN A 68 -4.93 -1.95 -4.48
CA GLN A 68 -5.54 -3.27 -4.66
C GLN A 68 -4.89 -4.31 -3.75
N VAL A 69 -3.56 -4.37 -3.73
CA VAL A 69 -2.82 -5.29 -2.85
C VAL A 69 -3.08 -4.97 -1.38
N TYR A 70 -3.09 -3.69 -1.00
CA TYR A 70 -3.41 -3.26 0.36
C TYR A 70 -4.83 -3.67 0.79
N ALA A 71 -5.81 -3.50 -0.09
CA ALA A 71 -7.20 -3.87 0.17
C ALA A 71 -7.34 -5.39 0.34
N GLU A 72 -6.77 -6.20 -0.57
CA GLU A 72 -6.79 -7.66 -0.46
C GLU A 72 -6.12 -8.16 0.83
N CYS A 73 -4.95 -7.60 1.18
CA CYS A 73 -4.28 -7.93 2.44
C CYS A 73 -5.12 -7.54 3.65
N SER A 74 -5.78 -6.38 3.62
CA SER A 74 -6.66 -5.91 4.70
C SER A 74 -7.89 -6.82 4.86
N GLU A 75 -8.54 -7.21 3.75
CA GLU A 75 -9.70 -8.11 3.77
C GLU A 75 -9.33 -9.50 4.29
N ARG A 76 -8.17 -10.04 3.89
CA ARG A 76 -7.65 -11.32 4.40
C ARG A 76 -7.34 -11.26 5.89
N ALA A 77 -6.78 -10.14 6.37
CA ALA A 77 -6.49 -9.94 7.79
C ALA A 77 -7.78 -9.88 8.62
N LEU A 78 -8.77 -9.11 8.16
CA LEU A 78 -10.08 -8.99 8.83
C LEU A 78 -10.89 -10.30 8.78
N GLY A 79 -10.78 -11.06 7.68
CA GLY A 79 -11.45 -12.35 7.52
C GLY A 79 -10.94 -13.44 8.46
N GLN A 80 -9.68 -13.35 8.91
CA GLN A 80 -9.12 -14.28 9.90
C GLN A 80 -9.56 -13.98 11.34
N GLU A 81 -10.08 -12.78 11.63
CA GLU A 81 -10.61 -12.43 12.96
C GLU A 81 -12.08 -12.88 13.16
N GLY A 82 -12.73 -13.41 12.11
CA GLY A 82 -14.15 -13.80 12.13
C GLY A 82 -14.46 -15.26 12.50
N ASP A 83 -13.45 -16.10 12.71
CA ASP A 83 -13.59 -17.53 13.05
C ASP A 83 -12.86 -17.83 14.38
N GLN A 84 -13.37 -17.28 15.49
CA GLN A 84 -12.99 -17.66 16.87
C GLN A 84 -14.19 -17.66 17.81
#